data_AF-A0A0D8XD08-F1
#
_entry.id   AF-A0A0D8XD08-F1
#
_cell.length_a   1.000
_cell.length_b   1.000
_cell.length_c   1.000
_cell.angle_alpha   90.00
_cell.angle_beta   90.00
_cell.angle_gamma   90.00
#
_symmetry.space_group_name_H-M   'P 1'
#
loop_
_entity.id
_entity.type
_entity.pdbx_description
1 polymer ?
#
loop_
_entity_poly.entity_id
_entity_poly.type
_entity_poly.pdbx_seq_one_letter_code
_entity_poly.pdbx_strand_id
1 'polypeptide(L)'
;MLQQRVVMNLIGDELRQWENALHATAKPGIFTVARRIMVHPKFTKSYAYNTFVTLNSIGVEMKIFDGPSEIVQWIQKNLKLNTIQQCPFEMWKGGDTRIKKEVLKETGNRDLLSTKSNQRCPIFVWASHYQIAFKSGIFESEVVFTASGTRDCIGEEMYARFHNEKPKMRYCSAGRSGILEVPTNSSSIFLYFITDIERSITGPQLLDMIKEVQKITPDTHTAYIPIWWPHNQVSNVAKGIKISLDAEPLFSHGGFGDLAMEDAEPSAEYSKKFTSNIQHFDMVTVFHTPDTSSMIVNSKVIDMKTSNTGENDDNKPKQKKWCKIM
;
A
#
# COMPACT_ATOMS: atom_id res chain seq x y z
N MET A 1 16.37 17.91 -21.83
CA MET A 1 16.01 18.85 -20.74
C MET A 1 14.63 19.50 -20.88
N LEU A 2 14.30 20.23 -21.96
CA LEU A 2 12.98 20.89 -22.08
C LEU A 2 11.79 19.91 -22.09
N GLN A 3 11.90 18.82 -22.85
CA GLN A 3 10.83 17.81 -22.96
C GLN A 3 10.60 17.03 -21.65
N GLN A 4 11.65 16.79 -20.85
CA GLN A 4 11.55 16.10 -19.56
C GLN A 4 10.96 16.97 -18.44
N ARG A 5 11.27 18.28 -18.43
CA ARG A 5 10.60 19.22 -17.51
C ARG A 5 9.10 19.31 -17.78
N VAL A 6 8.71 19.28 -19.07
CA VAL A 6 7.30 19.24 -19.46
C VAL A 6 6.63 17.97 -18.93
N VAL A 7 7.26 16.81 -19.07
CA VAL A 7 6.72 15.53 -18.56
C VAL A 7 6.56 15.54 -17.04
N MET A 8 7.59 15.98 -16.28
CA MET A 8 7.49 16.02 -14.81
C MET A 8 6.45 17.03 -14.31
N ASN A 9 6.29 18.17 -14.99
CA ASN A 9 5.26 19.14 -14.65
C ASN A 9 3.85 18.58 -14.92
N LEU A 10 3.65 17.92 -16.07
CA LEU A 10 2.37 17.28 -16.40
C LEU A 10 2.00 16.20 -15.38
N ILE A 11 2.94 15.31 -15.03
CA ILE A 11 2.73 14.29 -13.99
C ILE A 11 2.41 14.95 -12.64
N GLY A 12 3.12 16.03 -12.29
CA GLY A 12 2.86 16.79 -11.07
C GLY A 12 1.46 17.39 -11.01
N ASP A 13 1.00 17.96 -12.12
CA ASP A 13 -0.34 18.55 -12.24
C ASP A 13 -1.43 17.48 -12.18
N GLU A 14 -1.24 16.34 -12.85
CA GLU A 14 -2.16 15.20 -12.78
C GLU A 14 -2.26 14.63 -11.36
N LEU A 15 -1.13 14.43 -10.66
CA LEU A 15 -1.10 13.97 -9.28
C LEU A 15 -1.85 14.94 -8.35
N ARG A 16 -1.63 16.25 -8.51
CA ARG A 16 -2.32 17.27 -7.71
C ARG A 16 -3.82 17.29 -7.99
N GLN A 17 -4.24 17.18 -9.25
CA GLN A 17 -5.66 17.13 -9.61
C GLN A 17 -6.33 15.88 -9.00
N TRP A 18 -5.67 14.73 -9.09
CA TRP A 18 -6.14 13.48 -8.51
C TRP A 18 -6.27 13.57 -6.98
N GLU A 19 -5.28 14.13 -6.29
CA GLU A 19 -5.33 14.36 -4.84
C GLU A 19 -6.48 15.27 -4.45
N ASN A 20 -6.64 16.40 -5.15
CA ASN A 20 -7.71 17.35 -4.89
C ASN A 20 -9.09 16.71 -5.07
N ALA A 21 -9.26 15.89 -6.10
CA ALA A 21 -10.49 15.13 -6.33
C ALA A 21 -10.75 14.16 -5.18
N LEU A 22 -9.75 13.38 -4.76
CA LEU A 22 -9.88 12.47 -3.62
C LEU A 22 -10.23 13.21 -2.32
N HIS A 23 -9.56 14.32 -2.02
CA HIS A 23 -9.86 15.13 -0.85
C HIS A 23 -11.28 15.70 -0.86
N ALA A 24 -11.79 16.14 -2.01
CA ALA A 24 -13.16 16.63 -2.15
C ALA A 24 -14.19 15.51 -1.92
N THR A 25 -13.91 14.33 -2.47
CA THR A 25 -14.78 13.14 -2.46
C THR A 25 -14.75 12.38 -1.13
N ALA A 26 -13.68 12.51 -0.34
CA ALA A 26 -13.47 11.67 0.82
C ALA A 26 -14.47 11.85 1.97
N LYS A 27 -15.21 12.96 2.08
CA LYS A 27 -16.06 13.27 3.26
C LYS A 27 -17.11 12.16 3.55
N PRO A 28 -17.20 11.61 4.79
CA PRO A 28 -16.50 11.99 6.02
C PRO A 28 -15.11 11.34 6.25
N GLY A 29 -14.62 10.53 5.33
CA GLY A 29 -13.26 10.01 5.29
C GLY A 29 -12.18 11.07 5.04
N ILE A 30 -10.96 10.74 5.43
CA ILE A 30 -9.76 11.57 5.28
C ILE A 30 -8.81 10.85 4.33
N PHE A 31 -8.32 11.57 3.33
CA PHE A 31 -7.18 11.15 2.54
C PHE A 31 -6.01 12.07 2.90
N THR A 32 -4.82 11.53 3.05
CA THR A 32 -3.58 12.31 3.25
C THR A 32 -2.43 11.62 2.55
N VAL A 33 -1.53 12.41 1.99
CA VAL A 33 -0.31 11.93 1.34
C VAL A 33 0.88 12.77 1.78
N ALA A 34 2.05 12.14 1.77
CA ALA A 34 3.32 12.80 2.02
C ALA A 34 4.39 12.18 1.14
N ARG A 35 5.20 13.01 0.50
CA ARG A 35 6.31 12.57 -0.34
C ARG A 35 7.59 13.21 0.09
N ARG A 36 8.66 12.43 0.17
CA ARG A 36 9.97 12.93 0.59
C ARG A 36 11.09 12.17 -0.10
N ILE A 37 12.18 12.87 -0.41
CA ILE A 37 13.46 12.28 -0.75
C ILE A 37 14.36 12.39 0.47
N MET A 38 14.84 11.25 0.94
CA MET A 38 15.79 11.14 2.04
C MET A 38 17.18 10.97 1.50
N VAL A 39 18.11 11.81 1.93
CA VAL A 39 19.52 11.77 1.51
C VAL A 39 20.38 11.31 2.68
N HIS A 40 21.30 10.38 2.44
CA HIS A 40 22.19 9.89 3.47
C HIS A 40 23.19 10.99 3.87
N PRO A 41 23.42 11.27 5.16
CA PRO A 41 24.23 12.41 5.60
C PRO A 41 25.70 12.35 5.12
N LYS A 42 26.25 11.15 4.89
CA LYS A 42 27.62 10.97 4.37
C LYS A 42 27.74 11.06 2.84
N PHE A 43 26.63 11.00 2.11
CA PHE A 43 26.62 10.95 0.65
C PHE A 43 25.73 12.05 0.06
N THR A 44 25.70 13.20 0.73
CA THR A 44 25.05 14.41 0.22
C THR A 44 25.89 15.03 -0.88
N LYS A 45 25.23 15.48 -1.94
CA LYS A 45 25.84 16.32 -2.98
C LYS A 45 25.00 17.57 -3.21
N SER A 46 25.59 18.58 -3.83
CA SER A 46 24.86 19.76 -4.27
C SER A 46 23.95 19.41 -5.44
N TYR A 47 22.65 19.63 -5.28
CA TYR A 47 21.68 19.54 -6.37
C TYR A 47 21.52 20.90 -7.03
N ALA A 48 21.24 20.92 -8.34
CA ALA A 48 20.92 22.17 -9.01
C ALA A 48 19.64 22.79 -8.42
N TYR A 49 19.58 24.12 -8.32
CA TYR A 49 18.40 24.84 -7.83
C TYR A 49 17.11 24.41 -8.55
N ASN A 50 17.20 24.18 -9.85
CA ASN A 50 16.08 23.70 -10.66
C ASN A 50 15.55 22.34 -10.22
N THR A 51 16.42 21.41 -9.78
CA THR A 51 16.01 20.11 -9.25
C THR A 51 15.18 20.28 -7.98
N PHE A 52 15.63 21.16 -7.08
CA PHE A 52 14.88 21.47 -5.86
C PHE A 52 13.51 22.10 -6.17
N VAL A 53 13.46 23.10 -7.06
CA VAL A 53 12.20 23.75 -7.46
C VAL A 53 11.23 22.76 -8.09
N THR A 54 11.71 21.88 -8.97
CA THR A 54 10.86 20.84 -9.60
C THR A 54 10.32 19.85 -8.58
N LEU A 55 11.14 19.38 -7.63
CA LEU A 55 10.67 18.47 -6.58
C LEU A 55 9.64 19.15 -5.67
N ASN A 56 9.89 20.39 -5.29
CA ASN A 56 8.96 21.16 -4.48
C ASN A 56 7.63 21.43 -5.23
N SER A 57 7.67 21.70 -6.53
CA SER A 57 6.45 21.94 -7.32
C SER A 57 5.55 20.70 -7.41
N ILE A 58 6.12 19.49 -7.33
CA ILE A 58 5.38 18.22 -7.28
C ILE A 58 5.13 17.72 -5.85
N GLY A 59 5.38 18.56 -4.83
CA GLY A 59 5.10 18.26 -3.43
C GLY A 59 6.04 17.24 -2.78
N VAL A 60 7.27 17.12 -3.30
CA VAL A 60 8.30 16.23 -2.73
C VAL A 60 9.26 17.06 -1.88
N GLU A 61 9.26 16.80 -0.58
CA GLU A 61 10.21 17.38 0.35
C GLU A 61 11.59 16.73 0.17
N MET A 62 12.67 17.51 0.19
CA MET A 62 14.03 16.95 0.23
C MET A 62 14.62 17.13 1.63
N LYS A 63 15.10 16.04 2.24
CA LYS A 63 15.57 16.05 3.63
C LYS A 63 16.82 15.17 3.80
N ILE A 64 17.80 15.68 4.54
CA ILE A 64 18.93 14.86 5.01
C ILE A 64 18.40 13.99 6.15
N PHE A 65 18.68 12.69 6.08
CA PHE A 65 18.21 11.72 7.05
C PHE A 65 18.82 11.95 8.43
N ASP A 66 17.96 12.04 9.45
CA ASP A 66 18.29 12.34 10.84
C ASP A 66 17.85 11.23 11.81
N GLY A 67 17.62 10.02 11.29
CA GLY A 67 17.27 8.84 12.08
C GLY A 67 15.81 8.38 11.94
N PRO A 68 15.51 7.12 12.32
CA PRO A 68 14.18 6.54 12.12
C PRO A 68 13.06 7.23 12.88
N SER A 69 13.35 7.82 14.05
CA SER A 69 12.36 8.53 14.87
C SER A 69 11.81 9.79 14.19
N GLU A 70 12.64 10.50 13.43
CA GLU A 70 12.20 11.67 12.66
C GLU A 70 11.22 11.26 11.56
N ILE A 71 11.47 10.15 10.87
CA ILE A 71 10.56 9.63 9.85
C ILE A 71 9.22 9.24 10.47
N VAL A 72 9.24 8.58 11.63
CA VAL A 72 8.00 8.26 12.36
C VAL A 72 7.20 9.52 12.68
N GLN A 73 7.85 10.56 13.21
CA GLN A 73 7.18 11.84 13.49
C GLN A 73 6.66 12.52 12.22
N TRP A 74 7.42 12.44 11.12
CA TRP A 74 7.00 12.95 9.82
C TRP A 74 5.74 12.23 9.30
N ILE A 75 5.69 10.90 9.39
CA ILE A 75 4.50 10.11 9.04
C ILE A 75 3.32 10.50 9.95
N GLN A 76 3.52 10.49 11.27
CA GLN A 76 2.48 10.79 12.24
C GLN A 76 1.86 12.17 11.98
N LYS A 77 2.71 13.18 11.74
CA LYS A 77 2.28 14.55 11.47
C LYS A 77 1.55 14.68 10.14
N ASN A 78 2.14 14.23 9.04
CA ASN A 78 1.60 14.48 7.70
C ASN A 78 0.41 13.57 7.37
N LEU A 79 0.42 12.33 7.85
CA LEU A 79 -0.66 11.37 7.62
C LEU A 79 -1.70 11.34 8.74
N LYS A 80 -1.51 12.12 9.82
CA LYS A 80 -2.40 12.14 11.01
C LYS A 80 -2.56 10.73 11.62
N LEU A 81 -1.46 9.97 11.66
CA LEU A 81 -1.41 8.57 12.08
C LEU A 81 -0.64 8.40 13.39
N ASN A 82 -1.32 8.37 14.54
CA ASN A 82 -0.63 8.24 15.83
C ASN A 82 -0.22 6.80 16.19
N THR A 83 -0.63 5.80 15.42
CA THR A 83 -0.41 4.37 15.72
C THR A 83 0.94 3.84 15.26
N ILE A 84 1.63 4.55 14.35
CA ILE A 84 2.95 4.14 13.85
C ILE A 84 4.00 4.43 14.91
N GLN A 85 4.63 3.37 15.43
CA GLN A 85 5.69 3.45 16.44
C GLN A 85 7.09 3.19 15.88
N GLN A 86 7.20 2.57 14.71
CA GLN A 86 8.45 2.21 14.06
C GLN A 86 8.47 2.71 12.62
N CYS A 87 9.67 3.01 12.11
CA CYS A 87 9.84 3.43 10.73
C CYS A 87 9.49 2.27 9.80
N PRO A 88 8.47 2.40 8.92
CA PRO A 88 8.10 1.32 8.00
C PRO A 88 9.05 1.22 6.81
N PHE A 89 9.82 2.28 6.54
CA PHE A 89 10.76 2.36 5.42
C PHE A 89 12.05 1.61 5.71
N GLU A 90 12.56 0.92 4.68
CA GLU A 90 13.85 0.26 4.71
C GLU A 90 14.96 1.30 4.56
N MET A 91 15.56 1.65 5.69
CA MET A 91 16.68 2.58 5.73
C MET A 91 18.01 1.89 5.42
N TRP A 92 19.03 2.70 5.12
CA TRP A 92 20.39 2.20 4.93
C TRP A 92 20.89 1.46 6.17
N LYS A 93 21.26 0.17 6.02
CA LYS A 93 21.87 -0.62 7.10
C LYS A 93 23.24 -0.01 7.46
N GLY A 94 23.49 0.23 8.76
CA GLY A 94 24.72 0.84 9.28
C GLY A 94 24.67 2.38 9.45
N GLY A 95 23.48 2.97 9.39
CA GLY A 95 23.23 4.40 9.57
C GLY A 95 23.15 4.90 11.02
N ASP A 96 23.46 4.07 12.01
CA ASP A 96 23.59 4.56 13.39
C ASP A 96 24.82 5.46 13.51
N THR A 97 24.60 6.72 13.89
CA THR A 97 25.65 7.69 14.23
C THR A 97 26.41 7.32 15.52
N ARG A 98 26.06 6.19 16.17
CA ARG A 98 26.70 5.67 17.38
C ARG A 98 27.15 4.22 17.25
N ILE A 99 27.95 3.88 16.24
CA ILE A 99 28.67 2.60 16.26
C ILE A 99 30.13 2.86 16.64
N LYS A 100 30.40 2.54 17.91
CA LYS A 100 31.73 2.39 18.49
C LYS A 100 32.60 1.51 17.59
N LYS A 101 33.91 1.76 17.63
CA LYS A 101 34.97 0.88 17.14
C LYS A 101 34.73 -0.58 17.54
N GLU A 102 34.06 -1.34 16.70
CA GLU A 102 34.20 -2.79 16.62
C GLU A 102 34.38 -3.16 15.16
N VAL A 103 35.55 -2.76 14.65
CA VAL A 103 36.18 -3.47 13.56
C VAL A 103 36.87 -4.65 14.24
N LEU A 104 36.35 -5.86 14.08
CA LEU A 104 37.15 -6.96 13.53
C LEU A 104 36.31 -8.25 13.46
N LYS A 105 36.46 -8.90 12.32
CA LYS A 105 36.00 -10.25 11.97
C LYS A 105 34.50 -10.34 11.70
N GLU A 106 34.16 -10.34 10.42
CA GLU A 106 33.45 -11.48 9.84
C GLU A 106 33.47 -11.41 8.30
N THR A 107 34.03 -12.47 7.75
CA THR A 107 33.87 -13.10 6.43
C THR A 107 33.18 -12.32 5.31
N GLY A 108 33.88 -12.24 4.17
CA GLY A 108 33.43 -11.61 2.93
C GLY A 108 32.01 -12.01 2.53
N ASN A 109 31.14 -11.02 2.41
CA ASN A 109 29.76 -11.20 2.00
C ASN A 109 29.38 -10.14 0.96
N ARG A 110 28.89 -10.60 -0.20
CA ARG A 110 28.36 -9.76 -1.31
C ARG A 110 27.34 -8.72 -0.85
N ASP A 111 26.70 -8.95 0.30
CA ASP A 111 25.67 -8.10 0.91
C ASP A 111 26.22 -6.87 1.66
N LEU A 112 27.47 -6.91 2.12
CA LEU A 112 28.09 -5.75 2.80
C LEU A 112 28.51 -4.65 1.80
N LEU A 113 28.81 -5.06 0.56
CA LEU A 113 29.17 -4.13 -0.52
C LEU A 113 27.91 -3.51 -1.15
N SER A 114 26.82 -4.28 -1.30
CA SER A 114 25.53 -3.75 -1.79
C SER A 114 24.93 -2.73 -0.82
N THR A 115 24.99 -3.00 0.48
CA THR A 115 24.52 -2.07 1.53
C THR A 115 25.28 -0.75 1.53
N LYS A 116 26.60 -0.74 1.30
CA LYS A 116 27.41 0.49 1.18
C LYS A 116 27.14 1.28 -0.11
N SER A 117 26.93 0.60 -1.23
CA SER A 117 26.61 1.24 -2.52
C SER A 117 25.26 1.97 -2.46
N ASN A 118 24.24 1.33 -1.87
CA ASN A 118 22.90 1.90 -1.75
C ASN A 118 22.83 3.15 -0.86
N GLN A 119 23.81 3.36 0.05
CA GLN A 119 23.90 4.59 0.87
C GLN A 119 24.16 5.84 0.02
N ARG A 120 24.70 5.68 -1.19
CA ARG A 120 25.03 6.76 -2.11
C ARG A 120 23.84 7.28 -2.90
N CYS A 121 22.67 6.70 -2.67
CA CYS A 121 21.47 6.96 -3.43
C CYS A 121 20.37 7.45 -2.48
N PRO A 122 19.71 8.56 -2.79
CA PRO A 122 18.55 8.99 -2.02
C PRO A 122 17.42 7.95 -2.06
N ILE A 123 16.63 7.89 -1.00
CA ILE A 123 15.42 7.08 -0.91
C ILE A 123 14.24 8.01 -1.17
N PHE A 124 13.50 7.75 -2.24
CA PHE A 124 12.21 8.39 -2.46
C PHE A 124 11.16 7.62 -1.66
N VAL A 125 10.48 8.31 -0.76
CA VAL A 125 9.39 7.76 0.03
C VAL A 125 8.09 8.41 -0.37
N TRP A 126 7.09 7.57 -0.61
CA TRP A 126 5.71 7.97 -0.78
C TRP A 126 4.91 7.30 0.32
N ALA A 127 4.25 8.11 1.13
CA ALA A 127 3.41 7.66 2.22
C ALA A 127 1.97 8.15 1.99
N SER A 128 0.97 7.29 2.20
CA SER A 128 -0.43 7.67 2.12
C SER A 128 -1.23 7.10 3.29
N HIS A 129 -2.33 7.78 3.64
CA HIS A 129 -3.29 7.31 4.60
C HIS A 129 -4.71 7.63 4.14
N TYR A 130 -5.50 6.57 3.99
CA TYR A 130 -6.91 6.61 3.66
C TYR A 130 -7.73 6.19 4.86
N GLN A 131 -8.67 7.04 5.25
CA GLN A 131 -9.65 6.74 6.27
C GLN A 131 -11.02 6.59 5.62
N ILE A 132 -11.58 5.38 5.69
CA ILE A 132 -12.87 5.06 5.10
C ILE A 132 -13.83 4.74 6.25
N ALA A 133 -14.96 5.44 6.29
CA ALA A 133 -16.02 5.14 7.24
C ALA A 133 -17.11 4.33 6.54
N PHE A 134 -17.38 3.13 7.04
CA PHE A 134 -18.60 2.43 6.66
C PHE A 134 -19.83 3.08 7.28
N LYS A 135 -21.01 2.76 6.73
CA LYS A 135 -22.28 3.07 7.37
C LYS A 135 -22.34 2.44 8.77
N SER A 136 -22.90 3.18 9.73
CA SER A 136 -23.07 2.66 11.09
C SER A 136 -23.93 1.40 11.07
N GLY A 137 -23.55 0.39 11.86
CA GLY A 137 -24.26 -0.88 11.94
C GLY A 137 -24.15 -1.76 10.69
N ILE A 138 -23.16 -1.52 9.81
CA ILE A 138 -22.91 -2.37 8.65
C ILE A 138 -22.42 -3.76 9.07
N PHE A 139 -21.66 -3.83 10.17
CA PHE A 139 -21.10 -5.06 10.71
C PHE A 139 -21.91 -5.56 11.90
N GLU A 140 -21.82 -6.86 12.13
CA GLU A 140 -22.15 -7.43 13.42
C GLU A 140 -21.08 -7.06 14.44
N SER A 141 -21.47 -6.22 15.39
CA SER A 141 -20.57 -5.57 16.33
C SER A 141 -20.32 -6.37 17.61
N GLU A 142 -20.73 -7.63 17.70
CA GLU A 142 -20.58 -8.44 18.92
C GLU A 142 -19.81 -9.74 18.68
N VAL A 143 -19.63 -10.11 17.40
CA VAL A 143 -19.08 -11.41 17.01
C VAL A 143 -18.01 -11.21 15.95
N VAL A 144 -16.87 -11.84 16.17
CA VAL A 144 -15.87 -12.08 15.13
C VAL A 144 -15.84 -13.57 14.79
N PHE A 145 -15.48 -13.86 13.55
CA PHE A 145 -15.46 -15.22 13.04
C PHE A 145 -14.03 -15.64 12.75
N THR A 146 -13.68 -16.87 13.09
CA THR A 146 -12.41 -17.50 12.67
C THR A 146 -12.72 -18.80 11.95
N ALA A 147 -11.73 -19.32 11.21
CA ALA A 147 -11.88 -20.60 10.51
C ALA A 147 -12.05 -21.76 11.51
N SER A 148 -11.30 -21.74 12.61
CA SER A 148 -11.36 -22.78 13.67
C SER A 148 -12.51 -22.60 14.65
N GLY A 149 -12.95 -21.35 14.89
CA GLY A 149 -13.93 -21.02 15.92
C GLY A 149 -13.43 -20.97 17.35
N THR A 150 -12.13 -21.05 17.58
CA THR A 150 -11.55 -20.98 18.93
C THR A 150 -10.84 -19.64 19.15
N ARG A 151 -10.84 -19.18 20.40
CA ARG A 151 -10.19 -17.91 20.81
C ARG A 151 -8.66 -17.97 20.82
N ASP A 152 -8.10 -19.16 20.98
CA ASP A 152 -6.65 -19.35 21.23
C ASP A 152 -5.82 -19.54 19.95
N CYS A 153 -6.39 -19.26 18.77
CA CYS A 153 -5.72 -19.41 17.49
C CYS A 153 -4.82 -18.22 17.15
N ILE A 154 -3.69 -18.17 17.84
CA ILE A 154 -2.60 -17.24 17.51
C ILE A 154 -2.23 -17.42 16.03
N GLY A 155 -2.48 -16.39 15.22
CA GLY A 155 -2.13 -16.37 13.80
C GLY A 155 -3.27 -16.72 12.83
N GLU A 156 -4.47 -17.03 13.30
CA GLU A 156 -5.63 -17.16 12.40
C GLU A 156 -6.20 -15.80 11.97
N GLU A 157 -6.65 -15.72 10.72
CA GLU A 157 -7.38 -14.55 10.23
C GLU A 157 -8.74 -14.45 10.91
N MET A 158 -9.02 -13.28 11.49
CA MET A 158 -10.33 -12.93 12.02
C MET A 158 -11.16 -12.26 10.93
N TYR A 159 -12.45 -12.53 10.91
CA TYR A 159 -13.40 -11.99 9.95
C TYR A 159 -14.53 -11.24 10.66
N ALA A 160 -14.91 -10.09 10.11
CA ALA A 160 -16.15 -9.40 10.44
C ALA A 160 -17.24 -9.81 9.44
N ARG A 161 -18.49 -9.96 9.92
CA ARG A 161 -19.65 -10.26 9.06
C ARG A 161 -20.48 -9.00 8.84
N PHE A 162 -20.90 -8.76 7.60
CA PHE A 162 -21.92 -7.74 7.34
C PHE A 162 -23.28 -8.17 7.87
N HIS A 163 -24.01 -7.25 8.51
CA HIS A 163 -25.32 -7.53 9.09
C HIS A 163 -26.31 -7.93 7.98
N ASN A 164 -27.02 -9.03 8.18
CA ASN A 164 -27.95 -9.62 7.20
C ASN A 164 -29.22 -8.78 6.89
N GLU A 165 -29.35 -7.56 7.42
CA GLU A 165 -30.60 -6.77 7.31
C GLU A 165 -30.39 -5.30 6.97
N LYS A 166 -29.14 -4.80 6.89
CA LYS A 166 -28.88 -3.35 6.86
C LYS A 166 -28.18 -2.84 5.59
N PRO A 167 -27.05 -3.41 5.11
CA PRO A 167 -26.42 -2.91 3.92
C PRO A 167 -26.97 -3.58 2.66
N LYS A 168 -27.62 -2.76 1.82
CA LYS A 168 -27.77 -3.12 0.41
C LYS A 168 -26.42 -2.96 -0.29
N MET A 169 -25.89 -4.07 -0.76
CA MET A 169 -24.62 -4.18 -1.47
C MET A 169 -24.89 -4.61 -2.91
N ARG A 170 -23.90 -4.48 -3.78
CA ARG A 170 -24.00 -5.00 -5.16
C ARG A 170 -22.98 -6.11 -5.33
N TYR A 171 -23.43 -7.28 -5.74
CA TYR A 171 -22.55 -8.41 -6.01
C TYR A 171 -22.72 -8.88 -7.44
N CYS A 172 -21.60 -9.05 -8.15
CA CYS A 172 -21.56 -9.64 -9.48
C CYS A 172 -20.54 -10.79 -9.51
N SER A 173 -20.89 -11.89 -10.17
CA SER A 173 -19.96 -12.98 -10.48
C SER A 173 -19.42 -12.80 -11.89
N ALA A 174 -18.11 -12.84 -12.06
CA ALA A 174 -17.42 -12.84 -13.35
C ALA A 174 -16.60 -14.13 -13.49
N GLY A 175 -17.25 -15.19 -13.98
CA GLY A 175 -16.66 -16.52 -14.02
C GLY A 175 -16.41 -17.05 -12.60
N ARG A 176 -15.14 -17.36 -12.29
CA ARG A 176 -14.72 -17.81 -10.95
C ARG A 176 -14.50 -16.68 -9.96
N SER A 177 -14.33 -15.45 -10.43
CA SER A 177 -14.12 -14.30 -9.56
C SER A 177 -15.45 -13.63 -9.21
N GLY A 178 -15.54 -13.08 -8.01
CA GLY A 178 -16.67 -12.25 -7.57
C GLY A 178 -16.21 -10.83 -7.29
N ILE A 179 -17.09 -9.86 -7.50
CA ILE A 179 -16.91 -8.48 -7.04
C ILE A 179 -18.11 -8.07 -6.18
N LEU A 180 -17.81 -7.62 -4.97
CA LEU A 180 -18.77 -7.09 -4.02
C LEU A 180 -18.49 -5.62 -3.80
N GLU A 181 -19.40 -4.75 -4.21
CA GLU A 181 -19.39 -3.33 -3.86
C GLU A 181 -20.11 -3.13 -2.53
N VAL A 182 -19.41 -2.49 -1.59
CA VAL A 182 -19.93 -2.19 -0.24
C VAL A 182 -20.12 -0.69 -0.08
N PRO A 183 -21.30 -0.23 0.38
CA PRO A 183 -21.55 1.19 0.56
C PRO A 183 -20.70 1.77 1.69
N THR A 184 -20.09 2.92 1.42
CA THR A 184 -19.41 3.74 2.44
C THR A 184 -20.32 4.89 2.90
N ASN A 185 -19.87 5.68 3.87
CA ASN A 185 -20.53 6.93 4.23
C ASN A 185 -20.35 8.03 3.18
N SER A 186 -19.40 7.90 2.26
CA SER A 186 -19.26 8.81 1.13
C SER A 186 -20.10 8.31 -0.04
N SER A 187 -20.82 9.23 -0.70
CA SER A 187 -21.55 8.95 -1.94
C SER A 187 -20.64 8.76 -3.16
N SER A 188 -19.35 9.04 -3.00
CA SER A 188 -18.39 9.12 -4.11
C SER A 188 -17.16 8.25 -3.89
N ILE A 189 -17.02 7.60 -2.73
CA ILE A 189 -16.04 6.54 -2.48
C ILE A 189 -16.76 5.21 -2.36
N PHE A 190 -16.34 4.26 -3.19
CA PHE A 190 -16.83 2.90 -3.21
C PHE A 190 -15.70 1.96 -2.77
N LEU A 191 -16.05 0.93 -2.01
CA LEU A 191 -15.12 -0.13 -1.65
C LEU A 191 -15.55 -1.41 -2.36
N TYR A 192 -14.62 -2.03 -3.08
CA TYR A 192 -14.84 -3.28 -3.79
C TYR A 192 -14.01 -4.39 -3.16
N PHE A 193 -14.64 -5.50 -2.80
CA PHE A 193 -13.97 -6.74 -2.46
C PHE A 193 -14.01 -7.66 -3.66
N ILE A 194 -12.84 -8.15 -4.07
CA ILE A 194 -12.72 -9.05 -5.22
C ILE A 194 -12.21 -10.39 -4.71
N THR A 195 -12.95 -11.46 -5.01
CA THR A 195 -12.66 -12.82 -4.57
C THR A 195 -12.12 -13.66 -5.71
N ASP A 196 -11.39 -14.73 -5.35
CA ASP A 196 -10.94 -15.77 -6.27
C ASP A 196 -10.18 -15.22 -7.52
N ILE A 197 -9.27 -14.27 -7.27
CA ILE A 197 -8.34 -13.80 -8.30
C ILE A 197 -7.22 -14.85 -8.45
N GLU A 198 -7.18 -15.53 -9.60
CA GLU A 198 -6.23 -16.65 -9.79
C GLU A 198 -4.76 -16.20 -9.82
N ARG A 199 -4.45 -15.02 -10.41
CA ARG A 199 -3.09 -14.45 -10.47
C ARG A 199 -3.03 -12.93 -10.47
N SER A 200 -3.75 -12.29 -11.38
CA SER A 200 -3.75 -10.83 -11.56
C SER A 200 -4.99 -10.39 -12.33
N ILE A 201 -5.42 -9.16 -12.11
CA ILE A 201 -6.46 -8.49 -12.91
C ILE A 201 -5.84 -7.27 -13.59
N THR A 202 -6.14 -7.06 -14.87
CA THR A 202 -5.69 -5.84 -15.56
C THR A 202 -6.62 -4.67 -15.24
N GLY A 203 -6.15 -3.43 -15.41
CA GLY A 203 -6.98 -2.23 -15.23
C GLY A 203 -8.29 -2.25 -16.04
N PRO A 204 -8.26 -2.57 -17.35
CA PRO A 204 -9.47 -2.73 -18.15
C PRO A 204 -10.43 -3.81 -17.61
N GLN A 205 -9.92 -4.98 -17.24
CA GLN A 205 -10.74 -6.06 -16.67
C GLN A 205 -11.42 -5.62 -15.37
N LEU A 206 -10.68 -4.93 -14.49
CA LEU A 206 -11.23 -4.38 -13.26
C LEU A 206 -12.33 -3.35 -13.53
N LEU A 207 -12.11 -2.45 -14.50
CA LEU A 207 -13.11 -1.45 -14.89
C LEU A 207 -14.38 -2.09 -15.44
N ASP A 208 -14.26 -3.16 -16.22
CA ASP A 208 -15.42 -3.87 -16.74
C ASP A 208 -16.19 -4.57 -15.61
N MET A 209 -15.51 -5.21 -14.66
CA MET A 209 -16.14 -5.77 -13.45
C MET A 209 -16.87 -4.68 -12.63
N ILE A 210 -16.26 -3.51 -12.47
CA ILE A 210 -16.87 -2.37 -11.78
C ILE A 210 -18.14 -1.89 -12.51
N LYS A 211 -18.10 -1.77 -13.84
CA LYS A 211 -19.27 -1.38 -14.63
C LYS A 211 -20.41 -2.39 -14.51
N GLU A 212 -20.10 -3.68 -14.55
CA GLU A 212 -21.13 -4.72 -14.43
C GLU A 212 -21.78 -4.71 -13.04
N VAL A 213 -20.98 -4.65 -11.96
CA VAL A 213 -21.54 -4.61 -10.61
C VAL A 213 -22.38 -3.36 -10.36
N GLN A 214 -22.03 -2.22 -10.97
CA GLN A 214 -22.79 -0.97 -10.84
C GLN A 214 -24.18 -1.01 -11.51
N LYS A 215 -24.40 -1.90 -12.49
CA LYS A 215 -25.72 -2.10 -13.13
C LYS A 215 -26.70 -2.87 -12.23
N ILE A 216 -26.20 -3.56 -11.22
CA ILE A 216 -27.00 -4.43 -10.36
C ILE A 216 -27.77 -3.59 -9.35
N THR A 217 -29.04 -3.93 -9.13
CA THR A 217 -29.84 -3.32 -8.06
C THR A 217 -29.29 -3.76 -6.70
N PRO A 218 -28.96 -2.83 -5.78
CA PRO A 218 -28.44 -3.19 -4.46
C PRO A 218 -29.39 -4.10 -3.67
N ASP A 219 -28.86 -5.19 -3.11
CA ASP A 219 -29.59 -6.16 -2.29
C ASP A 219 -28.77 -6.59 -1.06
N THR A 220 -29.42 -7.28 -0.13
CA THR A 220 -28.80 -7.70 1.12
C THR A 220 -27.97 -8.95 0.90
N HIS A 221 -26.67 -8.85 1.15
CA HIS A 221 -25.75 -9.97 1.03
C HIS A 221 -25.10 -10.28 2.39
N THR A 222 -24.88 -11.56 2.68
CA THR A 222 -24.03 -11.97 3.79
C THR A 222 -22.62 -12.15 3.27
N ALA A 223 -21.69 -11.31 3.72
CA ALA A 223 -20.27 -11.46 3.42
C ALA A 223 -19.41 -11.35 4.68
N TYR A 224 -18.29 -12.08 4.65
CA TYR A 224 -17.31 -12.17 5.72
C TYR A 224 -16.03 -11.58 5.18
N ILE A 225 -15.56 -10.52 5.81
CA ILE A 225 -14.38 -9.80 5.37
C ILE A 225 -13.30 -9.88 6.43
N PRO A 226 -12.02 -10.03 6.05
CA PRO A 226 -10.95 -10.06 7.02
C PRO A 226 -10.89 -8.74 7.79
N ILE A 227 -10.69 -8.81 9.10
CA ILE A 227 -10.42 -7.65 9.93
C ILE A 227 -9.04 -7.14 9.50
N TRP A 228 -9.00 -5.90 8.99
CA TRP A 228 -7.80 -5.36 8.37
C TRP A 228 -6.64 -5.30 9.36
N TRP A 229 -5.55 -5.97 9.01
CA TRP A 229 -4.25 -5.70 9.60
C TRP A 229 -3.57 -4.59 8.79
N PRO A 230 -3.02 -3.56 9.46
CA PRO A 230 -2.24 -2.54 8.78
C PRO A 230 -1.05 -3.17 8.05
N HIS A 231 -0.73 -2.66 6.86
CA HIS A 231 0.56 -2.96 6.23
C HIS A 231 1.64 -2.21 7.00
N ASN A 232 2.53 -2.95 7.64
CA ASN A 232 3.62 -2.39 8.43
C ASN A 232 4.95 -2.34 7.65
N GLN A 233 4.92 -2.72 6.38
CA GLN A 233 6.10 -2.81 5.53
C GLN A 233 5.86 -2.09 4.21
N VAL A 234 6.96 -1.62 3.63
CA VAL A 234 6.98 -0.88 2.38
C VAL A 234 7.16 -1.79 1.18
N SER A 235 6.70 -1.31 0.02
CA SER A 235 6.98 -1.94 -1.26
C SER A 235 7.89 -1.06 -2.11
N ASN A 236 8.91 -1.64 -2.74
CA ASN A 236 9.66 -0.92 -3.77
C ASN A 236 8.88 -0.93 -5.08
N VAL A 237 8.41 0.23 -5.52
CA VAL A 237 7.53 0.38 -6.69
C VAL A 237 8.26 0.88 -7.94
N ALA A 238 9.57 1.12 -7.87
CA ALA A 238 10.34 1.69 -8.96
C ALA A 238 10.20 0.90 -10.27
N LYS A 239 10.37 -0.43 -10.22
CA LYS A 239 10.23 -1.30 -11.38
C LYS A 239 8.80 -1.29 -11.95
N GLY A 240 7.78 -1.23 -11.08
CA GLY A 240 6.38 -1.12 -11.48
C GLY A 240 6.13 0.18 -12.25
N ILE A 241 6.56 1.31 -11.70
CA ILE A 241 6.43 2.63 -12.34
C ILE A 241 7.11 2.65 -13.71
N LYS A 242 8.37 2.16 -13.80
CA LYS A 242 9.10 2.07 -15.08
C LYS A 242 8.29 1.33 -16.14
N ILE A 243 7.78 0.14 -15.82
CA ILE A 243 7.08 -0.71 -16.77
C ILE A 243 5.70 -0.13 -17.12
N SER A 244 4.93 0.32 -16.14
CA SER A 244 3.55 0.77 -16.33
C SER A 244 3.44 2.10 -17.07
N LEU A 245 4.44 2.98 -16.93
CA LEU A 245 4.42 4.32 -17.52
C LEU A 245 5.41 4.48 -18.69
N ASP A 246 6.05 3.39 -19.14
CA ASP A 246 7.16 3.43 -20.11
C ASP A 246 8.23 4.49 -19.74
N ALA A 247 8.54 4.56 -18.44
CA ALA A 247 9.26 5.65 -17.84
C ALA A 247 10.78 5.38 -17.72
N GLU A 248 11.36 4.68 -18.70
CA GLU A 248 12.81 4.42 -18.76
C GLU A 248 13.67 5.68 -18.56
N PRO A 249 13.33 6.84 -19.17
CA PRO A 249 14.11 8.06 -19.02
C PRO A 249 14.14 8.62 -17.59
N LEU A 250 13.18 8.23 -16.72
CA LEU A 250 13.20 8.66 -15.31
C LEU A 250 14.30 7.95 -14.52
N PHE A 251 14.73 6.75 -14.94
CA PHE A 251 15.72 5.95 -14.24
C PHE A 251 17.08 5.99 -14.97
N SER A 252 17.41 7.09 -15.65
CA SER A 252 18.69 7.30 -16.32
C SER A 252 19.28 8.68 -15.99
N HIS A 253 20.47 8.98 -16.53
CA HIS A 253 21.10 10.30 -16.41
C HIS A 253 20.20 11.38 -17.02
N GLY A 254 19.98 12.49 -16.30
CA GLY A 254 18.98 13.51 -16.62
C GLY A 254 17.61 13.30 -15.98
N GLY A 255 17.40 12.18 -15.28
CA GLY A 255 16.19 11.84 -14.51
C GLY A 255 16.46 11.72 -13.00
N PHE A 256 15.89 10.71 -12.33
CA PHE A 256 16.22 10.37 -10.94
C PHE A 256 17.67 9.91 -10.76
N GLY A 257 18.36 9.50 -11.84
CA GLY A 257 19.78 9.20 -11.79
C GLY A 257 20.63 10.40 -11.34
N ASP A 258 20.18 11.62 -11.63
CA ASP A 258 20.88 12.85 -11.20
C ASP A 258 20.85 13.03 -9.68
N LEU A 259 20.00 12.28 -8.97
CA LEU A 259 19.91 12.33 -7.52
C LEU A 259 21.00 11.47 -6.84
N ALA A 260 21.57 10.49 -7.54
CA ALA A 260 22.59 9.58 -7.02
C ALA A 260 24.02 10.15 -7.16
N MET A 261 24.99 9.60 -6.42
CA MET A 261 26.42 9.93 -6.60
C MET A 261 26.93 9.51 -7.99
N GLU A 262 28.01 10.16 -8.48
CA GLU A 262 28.54 9.97 -9.84
C GLU A 262 28.97 8.54 -10.18
N ASP A 263 29.32 7.73 -9.18
CA ASP A 263 29.78 6.35 -9.35
C ASP A 263 28.66 5.30 -9.22
N ALA A 264 27.40 5.74 -9.19
CA ALA A 264 26.23 4.88 -9.14
C ALA A 264 25.54 4.80 -10.51
N GLU A 265 25.01 3.63 -10.89
CA GLU A 265 24.32 3.43 -12.17
C GLU A 265 22.80 3.59 -11.99
N PRO A 266 22.15 4.54 -12.66
CA PRO A 266 20.71 4.74 -12.50
C PRO A 266 19.92 3.60 -13.15
N SER A 267 18.92 3.08 -12.43
CA SER A 267 18.04 2.00 -12.91
C SER A 267 16.82 1.88 -11.99
N ALA A 268 15.79 1.16 -12.42
CA ALA A 268 14.62 0.78 -11.62
C ALA A 268 14.75 -0.62 -10.98
N GLU A 269 15.83 -1.34 -11.27
CA GLU A 269 16.16 -2.62 -10.66
C GLU A 269 17.00 -2.46 -9.39
N TYR A 270 16.59 -3.13 -8.32
CA TYR A 270 17.37 -3.15 -7.09
C TYR A 270 18.60 -4.07 -7.24
N SER A 271 19.81 -3.51 -7.31
CA SER A 271 21.05 -4.30 -7.44
C SER A 271 22.28 -3.59 -6.85
N LYS A 272 23.47 -4.23 -6.96
CA LYS A 272 24.75 -3.73 -6.41
C LYS A 272 25.24 -2.41 -7.03
N LYS A 273 24.89 -2.18 -8.30
CA LYS A 273 25.28 -0.99 -9.08
C LYS A 273 24.10 -0.05 -9.32
N PHE A 274 22.88 -0.58 -9.24
CA PHE A 274 21.66 0.09 -9.66
C PHE A 274 20.94 0.84 -8.54
N THR A 275 20.49 2.06 -8.83
CA THR A 275 19.92 2.97 -7.84
C THR A 275 18.40 3.03 -7.91
N SER A 276 17.70 2.08 -7.29
CA SER A 276 16.23 2.07 -7.29
C SER A 276 15.67 2.01 -5.89
N ASN A 277 15.20 3.16 -5.39
CA ASN A 277 14.62 3.19 -4.06
C ASN A 277 13.43 4.13 -4.00
N ILE A 278 12.36 3.76 -4.70
CA ILE A 278 11.03 4.36 -4.53
C ILE A 278 10.25 3.43 -3.62
N GLN A 279 10.19 3.77 -2.33
CA GLN A 279 9.47 3.01 -1.33
C GLN A 279 8.08 3.59 -1.12
N HIS A 280 7.08 2.73 -1.23
CA HIS A 280 5.67 3.06 -1.04
C HIS A 280 5.16 2.49 0.28
N PHE A 281 4.47 3.34 1.05
CA PHE A 281 3.81 3.00 2.29
C PHE A 281 2.36 3.49 2.25
N ASP A 282 1.39 2.59 2.40
CA ASP A 282 -0.01 2.96 2.52
C ASP A 282 -0.62 2.43 3.79
N MET A 283 -1.44 3.28 4.41
CA MET A 283 -2.32 2.89 5.50
C MET A 283 -3.77 3.07 5.07
N VAL A 284 -4.59 2.04 5.28
CA VAL A 284 -6.04 2.13 5.19
C VAL A 284 -6.62 1.89 6.57
N THR A 285 -7.23 2.93 7.15
CA THR A 285 -7.98 2.85 8.39
C THR A 285 -9.46 2.80 8.07
N VAL A 286 -10.14 1.79 8.61
CA VAL A 286 -11.58 1.67 8.47
C VAL A 286 -12.23 2.05 9.80
N PHE A 287 -13.19 2.98 9.76
CA PHE A 287 -14.02 3.32 10.90
C PHE A 287 -15.29 2.49 10.97
N HIS A 288 -15.84 2.39 12.19
CA HIS A 288 -17.00 1.56 12.54
C HIS A 288 -16.75 0.05 12.35
N THR A 289 -15.50 -0.38 12.46
CA THR A 289 -15.17 -1.80 12.58
C THR A 289 -15.53 -2.34 13.96
N PRO A 290 -15.85 -3.63 14.07
CA PRO A 290 -16.02 -4.30 15.35
C PRO A 290 -14.76 -4.18 16.23
N ASP A 291 -14.90 -3.81 17.51
CA ASP A 291 -13.82 -3.85 18.50
C ASP A 291 -13.41 -5.30 18.83
N THR A 292 -12.24 -5.72 18.37
CA THR A 292 -11.77 -7.10 18.54
C THR A 292 -11.40 -7.47 19.99
N SER A 293 -11.26 -6.50 20.89
CA SER A 293 -10.79 -6.74 22.26
C SER A 293 -11.84 -7.38 23.19
N SER A 294 -13.13 -7.25 22.87
CA SER A 294 -14.24 -7.69 23.73
C SER A 294 -15.19 -8.72 23.10
N MET A 295 -14.85 -9.29 21.94
CA MET A 295 -15.80 -10.05 21.12
C MET A 295 -15.90 -11.54 21.39
N ILE A 296 -17.08 -12.10 21.13
CA ILE A 296 -17.35 -13.54 21.13
C ILE A 296 -16.79 -14.12 19.81
N VAL A 297 -16.01 -15.20 19.90
CA VAL A 297 -15.48 -15.90 18.73
C VAL A 297 -16.40 -17.08 18.42
N ASN A 298 -16.91 -17.13 17.19
CA ASN A 298 -17.73 -18.23 16.70
C ASN A 298 -17.03 -18.99 15.57
N SER A 299 -17.20 -20.32 15.55
CA SER A 299 -16.76 -21.17 14.44
C SER A 299 -17.55 -20.87 13.18
N LYS A 300 -16.84 -20.78 12.05
CA LYS A 300 -17.50 -20.85 10.75
C LYS A 300 -16.91 -21.94 9.88
N VAL A 301 -17.78 -22.85 9.43
CA VAL A 301 -17.55 -23.68 8.24
C VAL A 301 -17.61 -22.74 7.03
N ILE A 302 -16.46 -22.28 6.56
CA ILE A 302 -16.35 -21.47 5.34
C ILE A 302 -16.17 -22.44 4.16
N ASP A 303 -17.28 -22.81 3.53
CA ASP A 303 -17.25 -23.17 2.10
C ASP A 303 -18.28 -22.25 1.44
N MET A 304 -17.82 -21.19 0.77
CA MET A 304 -18.68 -20.41 -0.14
C MET A 304 -18.95 -21.28 -1.37
N LYS A 305 -19.86 -22.24 -1.24
CA LYS A 305 -20.45 -22.98 -2.35
C LYS A 305 -21.96 -22.81 -2.32
N THR A 306 -22.48 -22.08 -3.29
CA THR A 306 -23.88 -22.19 -3.69
C THR A 306 -24.10 -23.57 -4.31
N SER A 307 -24.80 -24.43 -3.55
CA SER A 307 -25.74 -25.49 -3.95
C SER A 307 -25.44 -26.43 -5.15
N ASN A 308 -25.28 -27.71 -4.78
CA ASN A 308 -25.67 -28.98 -5.44
C ASN A 308 -25.10 -29.39 -6.81
N THR A 309 -24.21 -30.39 -6.81
CA THR A 309 -24.55 -31.83 -7.11
C THR A 309 -23.38 -32.77 -6.76
N GLY A 310 -23.70 -33.88 -6.06
CA GLY A 310 -23.11 -35.23 -6.16
C GLY A 310 -21.61 -35.49 -6.00
N GLU A 311 -21.26 -36.20 -4.92
CA GLU A 311 -20.23 -37.26 -4.78
C GLU A 311 -18.87 -37.12 -5.51
N ASN A 312 -17.78 -36.90 -4.76
CA ASN A 312 -16.83 -37.94 -4.33
C ASN A 312 -15.59 -37.33 -3.65
N ASP A 313 -15.02 -38.14 -2.76
CA ASP A 313 -13.92 -37.85 -1.83
C ASP A 313 -12.57 -37.52 -2.49
N ASP A 314 -11.65 -37.05 -1.65
CA ASP A 314 -10.22 -36.79 -1.90
C ASP A 314 -9.83 -35.49 -2.63
N ASN A 315 -9.83 -34.37 -1.89
CA ASN A 315 -8.75 -33.37 -1.96
C ASN A 315 -8.93 -32.28 -0.87
N LYS A 316 -8.01 -32.23 0.10
CA LYS A 316 -7.94 -31.14 1.09
C LYS A 316 -7.75 -29.78 0.38
N PRO A 317 -8.59 -28.75 0.62
CA PRO A 317 -8.45 -27.47 -0.04
C PRO A 317 -7.28 -26.68 0.56
N LYS A 318 -6.38 -26.19 -0.31
CA LYS A 318 -5.31 -25.25 0.03
C LYS A 318 -5.92 -23.88 0.39
N GLN A 319 -5.38 -23.22 1.41
CA GLN A 319 -5.73 -21.85 1.81
C GLN A 319 -5.76 -20.91 0.60
N LYS A 320 -6.94 -20.35 0.31
CA LYS A 320 -7.14 -19.38 -0.77
C LYS A 320 -6.59 -18.02 -0.33
N LYS A 321 -5.66 -17.46 -1.11
CA LYS A 321 -5.09 -16.14 -0.89
C LYS A 321 -6.05 -15.08 -1.41
N TRP A 322 -6.36 -14.10 -0.57
CA TRP A 322 -7.02 -12.88 -0.97
C TRP A 322 -6.05 -12.03 -1.81
N CYS A 323 -6.47 -11.58 -2.98
CA CYS A 323 -5.75 -10.52 -3.69
C CYS A 323 -6.27 -9.18 -3.18
N LYS A 324 -5.43 -8.51 -2.41
CA LYS A 324 -5.62 -7.12 -2.02
C LYS A 324 -5.09 -6.25 -3.16
N ILE A 325 -5.99 -5.64 -3.90
CA ILE A 325 -5.64 -4.64 -4.91
C ILE A 325 -5.85 -3.28 -4.22
N MET A 326 -4.77 -2.53 -4.06
CA MET A 326 -4.82 -1.08 -3.81
C MET A 326 -4.47 -0.38 -5.12
#